data_AF-A0AA88DFY9-F1
#
_entry.id   AF-A0AA88DFY9-F1
#
_cell.length_a   1.000
_cell.length_b   1.000
_cell.length_c   1.000
_cell.angle_alpha   90.00
_cell.angle_beta   90.00
_cell.angle_gamma   90.00
#
_symmetry.space_group_name_H-M   'P 1'
#
loop_
_entity.id
_entity.type
_entity.pdbx_description
1 polymer ?
#
loop_
_entity_poly.entity_id
_entity_poly.type
_entity_poly.pdbx_seq_one_letter_code
_entity_poly.pdbx_strand_id
1 'polypeptide(L)'
;MASKSPLHLITLNSLVLLVLFLLALTFLAESHTHSLTNGTFSIREASVQDLQTAFKQKKLTSRELVQFYLGEIRRLNPSLKAVIEVNPDALSQADTADRQRREHGWSELHGIPVLLKDIIGTKDMLNTTAGSFALLGTVVRRDAGTVAKLREAGAIILGKASLSEWSNFRSFNAPSGWSARGGQGKVVIYTPRTGVQEVAKVKMF
;
A
#
# COMPACT_ATOMS: atom_id res chain seq x y z
N MET A 1 -33.65 26.75 -70.48
CA MET A 1 -33.83 26.20 -69.12
C MET A 1 -33.24 24.79 -69.09
N ALA A 2 -32.03 24.63 -68.55
CA ALA A 2 -31.36 23.32 -68.48
C ALA A 2 -31.83 22.59 -67.21
N SER A 3 -32.65 21.56 -67.39
CA SER A 3 -33.07 20.62 -66.35
C SER A 3 -31.89 19.76 -65.91
N LYS A 4 -31.29 20.08 -64.76
CA LYS A 4 -30.26 19.23 -64.13
C LYS A 4 -30.91 17.88 -63.77
N SER A 5 -30.39 16.80 -64.33
CA SER A 5 -30.94 15.45 -64.19
C SER A 5 -30.78 14.92 -62.74
N PRO A 6 -31.78 14.18 -62.22
CA PRO A 6 -31.82 13.72 -60.82
C PRO A 6 -30.71 12.71 -60.45
N LEU A 7 -30.01 12.14 -61.45
CA LEU A 7 -28.91 11.20 -61.25
C LEU A 7 -27.67 11.83 -60.58
N HIS A 8 -27.39 13.11 -60.83
CA HIS A 8 -26.24 13.79 -60.20
C HIS A 8 -26.42 14.04 -58.70
N LEU A 9 -27.67 14.17 -58.24
CA LEU A 9 -27.98 14.40 -56.83
C LEU A 9 -27.87 13.10 -56.00
N ILE A 10 -28.22 11.96 -56.61
CA ILE A 10 -28.12 10.63 -55.98
C ILE A 10 -26.65 10.20 -55.84
N THR A 11 -25.81 10.45 -56.85
CA THR A 11 -24.38 10.12 -56.79
C THR A 11 -23.63 11.01 -55.80
N LEU A 12 -24.00 12.29 -55.69
CA LEU A 12 -23.40 13.21 -54.72
C LEU A 12 -23.79 12.84 -53.27
N ASN A 13 -25.06 12.50 -53.01
CA ASN A 13 -25.49 12.04 -51.69
C ASN A 13 -24.83 10.72 -51.29
N SER A 14 -24.67 9.79 -52.24
CA SER A 14 -23.99 8.51 -51.98
C SER A 14 -22.50 8.70 -51.65
N LEU A 15 -21.83 9.66 -52.30
CA LEU A 15 -20.43 9.97 -52.03
C LEU A 15 -20.26 10.66 -50.67
N VAL A 16 -21.17 11.56 -50.30
CA VAL A 16 -21.16 12.22 -48.98
C VAL A 16 -21.41 11.21 -47.85
N LEU A 17 -22.36 10.29 -48.02
CA LEU A 17 -22.58 9.21 -47.04
C LEU A 17 -21.37 8.27 -46.91
N LEU A 18 -20.70 7.95 -48.02
CA LEU A 18 -19.48 7.13 -47.99
C LEU A 18 -18.34 7.83 -47.23
N VAL A 19 -18.15 9.14 -47.46
CA VAL A 19 -17.12 9.93 -46.76
C VAL A 19 -17.45 10.05 -45.27
N LEU A 20 -18.71 10.28 -44.91
CA LEU A 20 -19.14 10.31 -43.50
C LEU A 20 -18.98 8.94 -42.83
N PHE A 21 -19.27 7.84 -43.53
CA PHE A 21 -19.07 6.49 -43.03
C PHE A 21 -17.59 6.17 -42.83
N LEU A 22 -16.72 6.56 -43.78
CA LEU A 22 -15.27 6.39 -43.67
C LEU A 22 -14.70 7.24 -42.52
N LEU A 23 -15.17 8.48 -42.35
CA LEU A 23 -14.80 9.35 -41.23
C LEU A 23 -15.28 8.78 -39.87
N ALA A 24 -16.47 8.18 -39.82
CA ALA A 24 -16.96 7.49 -38.63
C ALA A 24 -16.13 6.23 -38.32
N LEU A 25 -15.68 5.51 -39.36
CA LEU A 25 -14.81 4.34 -39.22
C LEU A 25 -13.42 4.73 -38.70
N THR A 26 -12.85 5.85 -39.15
CA THR A 26 -11.58 6.37 -38.61
C THR A 26 -11.73 6.86 -37.17
N PHE A 27 -12.86 7.47 -36.81
CA PHE A 27 -13.13 7.91 -35.44
C PHE A 27 -13.34 6.73 -34.47
N LEU A 28 -13.98 5.64 -34.94
CA LEU A 28 -14.09 4.37 -34.20
C LEU A 28 -12.72 3.68 -34.05
N ALA A 29 -11.85 3.75 -35.06
CA ALA A 29 -10.48 3.21 -34.98
C ALA A 29 -9.57 4.02 -34.05
N GLU A 30 -9.75 5.34 -33.95
CA GLU A 30 -9.00 6.23 -33.04
C GLU A 30 -9.45 6.13 -31.58
N SER A 31 -10.68 5.65 -31.31
CA SER A 31 -11.16 5.43 -29.93
C SER A 31 -10.45 4.27 -29.20
N HIS A 32 -9.58 3.52 -29.88
CA HIS A 32 -8.80 2.40 -29.33
C HIS A 32 -7.27 2.61 -29.35
N THR A 33 -6.80 3.86 -29.31
CA THR A 33 -5.38 4.16 -29.02
C THR A 33 -5.20 5.08 -27.82
N HIS A 34 -6.05 4.94 -26.80
CA HIS A 34 -5.52 5.14 -25.45
C HIS A 34 -4.58 3.98 -25.15
N SER A 35 -3.28 4.28 -25.15
CA SER A 35 -2.22 3.44 -24.64
C SER A 35 -2.61 2.86 -23.27
N LEU A 36 -3.21 1.67 -23.29
CA LEU A 36 -3.21 0.77 -22.17
C LEU A 36 -1.78 0.26 -22.08
N THR A 37 -0.98 0.91 -21.24
CA THR A 37 0.05 0.16 -20.54
C THR A 37 -0.69 -0.94 -19.77
N ASN A 38 -0.87 -2.10 -20.39
CA ASN A 38 -1.28 -3.35 -19.73
C ASN A 38 -0.15 -3.83 -18.81
N GLY A 39 0.33 -2.94 -17.93
CA GLY A 39 1.23 -3.25 -16.84
C GLY A 39 0.39 -3.86 -15.72
N THR A 40 0.68 -5.11 -15.36
CA THR A 40 0.17 -5.73 -14.15
C THR A 40 0.38 -4.79 -12.97
N PHE A 41 -0.68 -4.49 -12.21
CA PHE A 41 -0.58 -3.67 -11.00
C PHE A 41 0.46 -4.26 -10.04
N SER A 42 1.41 -3.45 -9.59
CA SER A 42 2.45 -3.85 -8.61
C SER A 42 2.11 -3.27 -7.25
N ILE A 43 2.13 -4.11 -6.21
CA ILE A 43 2.00 -3.66 -4.81
C ILE A 43 3.26 -2.90 -4.35
N ARG A 44 4.44 -3.26 -4.87
CA ARG A 44 5.70 -2.59 -4.49
C ARG A 44 5.70 -1.16 -5.01
N GLU A 45 6.07 -0.23 -4.14
CA GLU A 45 6.09 1.22 -4.40
C GLU A 45 4.74 1.84 -4.80
N ALA A 46 3.62 1.11 -4.66
CA ALA A 46 2.30 1.67 -4.84
C ALA A 46 1.98 2.67 -3.73
N SER A 47 1.46 3.83 -4.10
CA SER A 47 0.95 4.80 -3.12
C SER A 47 -0.33 4.29 -2.46
N VAL A 48 -0.73 4.90 -1.34
CA VAL A 48 -2.03 4.62 -0.72
C VAL A 48 -3.17 4.89 -1.71
N GLN A 49 -3.05 5.92 -2.54
CA GLN A 49 -4.03 6.26 -3.57
C GLN A 49 -4.11 5.18 -4.67
N ASP A 50 -2.98 4.60 -5.07
CA ASP A 50 -2.93 3.49 -6.03
C ASP A 50 -3.60 2.24 -5.45
N LEU A 51 -3.33 1.92 -4.18
CA LEU A 51 -3.94 0.79 -3.47
C LEU A 51 -5.45 0.98 -3.34
N GLN A 52 -5.92 2.16 -2.94
CA GLN A 52 -7.35 2.48 -2.89
C GLN A 52 -8.01 2.37 -4.27
N THR A 53 -7.31 2.79 -5.33
CA THR A 53 -7.79 2.63 -6.71
C THR A 53 -7.86 1.16 -7.12
N ALA A 54 -6.86 0.35 -6.78
CA ALA A 54 -6.85 -1.09 -7.04
C ALA A 54 -8.00 -1.80 -6.30
N PHE A 55 -8.26 -1.43 -5.05
CA PHE A 55 -9.43 -1.91 -4.29
C PHE A 55 -10.75 -1.53 -4.99
N LYS A 56 -10.90 -0.27 -5.43
CA LYS A 56 -12.11 0.19 -6.15
C LYS A 56 -12.35 -0.59 -7.44
N GLN A 57 -11.27 -0.88 -8.15
CA GLN A 57 -11.28 -1.64 -9.40
C GLN A 57 -11.38 -3.16 -9.18
N LYS A 58 -11.46 -3.63 -7.92
CA LYS A 58 -11.46 -5.06 -7.54
C LYS A 58 -10.25 -5.83 -8.08
N LYS A 59 -9.13 -5.13 -8.31
CA LYS A 59 -7.84 -5.72 -8.72
C LYS A 59 -7.02 -6.22 -7.54
N LEU A 60 -7.38 -5.79 -6.34
CA LEU A 60 -6.74 -6.13 -5.08
C LEU A 60 -7.79 -6.11 -3.98
N THR A 61 -7.60 -6.91 -2.95
CA THR A 61 -8.33 -6.90 -1.67
C THR A 61 -7.38 -6.55 -0.52
N SER A 62 -7.93 -6.07 0.60
CA SER A 62 -7.13 -5.85 1.80
C SER A 62 -6.50 -7.13 2.31
N ARG A 63 -7.20 -8.27 2.20
CA ARG A 63 -6.64 -9.59 2.52
C ARG A 63 -5.41 -9.92 1.69
N GLU A 64 -5.47 -9.75 0.37
CA GLU A 64 -4.33 -10.00 -0.53
C GLU A 64 -3.16 -9.07 -0.22
N LEU A 65 -3.42 -7.79 0.06
CA LEU A 65 -2.39 -6.82 0.44
C LEU A 65 -1.70 -7.20 1.76
N VAL A 66 -2.47 -7.59 2.78
CA VAL A 66 -1.92 -8.07 4.06
C VAL A 66 -1.13 -9.35 3.85
N GLN A 67 -1.64 -10.30 3.06
CA GLN A 67 -0.95 -11.56 2.77
C GLN A 67 0.39 -11.32 2.05
N PHE A 68 0.42 -10.38 1.11
CA PHE A 68 1.65 -9.95 0.44
C PHE A 68 2.70 -9.45 1.45
N TYR A 69 2.34 -8.49 2.32
CA TYR A 69 3.29 -7.94 3.28
C TYR A 69 3.69 -8.94 4.37
N LEU A 70 2.80 -9.83 4.80
CA LEU A 70 3.18 -10.93 5.69
C LEU A 70 4.18 -11.88 5.01
N GLY A 71 4.03 -12.14 3.72
CA GLY A 71 5.01 -12.87 2.91
C GLY A 71 6.38 -12.18 2.88
N GLU A 72 6.39 -10.88 2.64
CA GLU A 72 7.62 -10.08 2.64
C GLU A 72 8.30 -10.04 4.01
N ILE A 73 7.52 -9.92 5.10
CA ILE A 73 8.04 -10.01 6.46
C ILE A 73 8.69 -11.38 6.68
N ARG A 74 8.02 -12.48 6.35
CA ARG A 74 8.61 -13.83 6.49
C ARG A 74 9.91 -13.98 5.71
N ARG A 75 9.97 -13.42 4.50
CA ARG A 75 11.13 -13.52 3.60
C ARG A 75 12.31 -12.66 4.03
N LEU A 76 12.06 -11.41 4.45
CA LEU A 76 13.10 -10.40 4.67
C LEU A 76 13.47 -10.20 6.14
N ASN A 77 12.50 -10.34 7.05
CA ASN A 77 12.69 -10.02 8.46
C ASN A 77 13.74 -10.87 9.19
N PRO A 78 14.02 -12.15 8.83
CA PRO A 78 15.14 -12.88 9.41
C PRO A 78 16.48 -12.14 9.29
N SER A 79 16.68 -11.45 8.17
CA SER A 79 17.90 -10.68 7.87
C SER A 79 17.81 -9.23 8.34
N LEU A 80 16.64 -8.60 8.17
CA LEU A 80 16.45 -7.17 8.46
C LEU A 80 16.11 -6.86 9.92
N LYS A 81 15.43 -7.77 10.63
CA LYS A 81 14.91 -7.57 11.99
C LYS A 81 14.12 -6.25 12.15
N ALA A 82 13.35 -5.87 11.14
CA ALA A 82 12.59 -4.62 11.07
C ALA A 82 11.22 -4.70 11.76
N VAL A 83 10.64 -5.89 11.87
CA VAL A 83 9.36 -6.15 12.55
C VAL A 83 9.63 -7.02 13.78
N ILE A 84 9.33 -6.52 14.96
CA ILE A 84 9.58 -7.23 16.22
C ILE A 84 8.45 -8.21 16.56
N GLU A 85 7.23 -7.94 16.08
CA GLU A 85 6.05 -8.76 16.33
C GLU A 85 5.01 -8.54 15.24
N VAL A 86 4.39 -9.62 14.76
CA VAL A 86 3.31 -9.56 13.77
C VAL A 86 1.97 -9.69 14.50
N ASN A 87 0.96 -8.93 14.08
CA ASN A 87 -0.38 -9.06 14.65
C ASN A 87 -1.01 -10.39 14.19
N PRO A 88 -1.34 -11.33 15.10
CA PRO A 88 -1.99 -12.59 14.73
C PRO A 88 -3.35 -12.37 14.06
N ASP A 89 -4.02 -11.25 14.33
CA ASP A 89 -5.36 -10.95 13.82
C ASP A 89 -5.35 -10.19 12.49
N ALA A 90 -4.18 -9.84 11.94
CA ALA A 90 -4.08 -8.95 10.77
C ALA A 90 -4.91 -9.42 9.55
N LEU A 91 -4.93 -10.73 9.27
CA LEU A 91 -5.73 -11.29 8.17
C LEU A 91 -7.23 -11.22 8.45
N SER A 92 -7.66 -11.48 9.70
CA SER A 92 -9.07 -11.37 10.10
C SER A 92 -9.56 -9.91 10.04
N GLN A 93 -8.71 -8.98 10.46
CA GLN A 93 -8.96 -7.54 10.33
C GLN A 93 -9.08 -7.14 8.85
N ALA A 94 -8.25 -7.72 7.97
CA ALA A 94 -8.32 -7.49 6.53
C ALA A 94 -9.63 -8.02 5.91
N ASP A 95 -10.04 -9.24 6.27
CA ASP A 95 -11.31 -9.81 5.82
C ASP A 95 -12.50 -8.93 6.26
N THR A 96 -12.42 -8.38 7.47
CA THR A 96 -13.44 -7.47 8.00
C THR A 96 -13.45 -6.16 7.24
N ALA A 97 -12.28 -5.57 6.95
CA ALA A 97 -12.17 -4.36 6.14
C ALA A 97 -12.77 -4.56 4.73
N ASP A 98 -12.50 -5.71 4.09
CA ASP A 98 -13.05 -6.04 2.77
C ASP A 98 -14.58 -6.23 2.78
N ARG A 99 -15.17 -6.73 3.88
CA ARG A 99 -16.64 -6.77 4.06
C ARG A 99 -17.21 -5.36 4.25
N GLN A 100 -16.66 -4.61 5.21
CA GLN A 100 -17.12 -3.25 5.53
C GLN A 100 -17.06 -2.29 4.34
N ARG A 101 -16.04 -2.44 3.48
CA ARG A 101 -15.87 -1.65 2.25
C ARG A 101 -17.08 -1.75 1.32
N ARG A 102 -17.82 -2.86 1.35
CA ARG A 102 -19.04 -3.08 0.54
C ARG A 102 -20.27 -2.38 1.11
N GLU A 103 -20.26 -2.07 2.41
CA GLU A 103 -21.42 -1.64 3.17
C GLU A 103 -21.38 -0.14 3.53
N HIS A 104 -20.22 0.37 3.94
CA HIS A 104 -20.11 1.67 4.62
C HIS A 104 -19.29 2.73 3.86
N GLY A 105 -18.79 2.40 2.65
CA GLY A 105 -18.02 3.33 1.81
C GLY A 105 -16.52 3.35 2.09
N TRP A 106 -15.85 4.42 1.64
CA TRP A 106 -14.38 4.52 1.57
C TRP A 106 -13.87 5.60 2.52
N SER A 107 -12.88 5.26 3.36
CA SER A 107 -11.94 6.22 3.94
C SER A 107 -10.57 6.06 3.27
N GLU A 108 -9.70 7.07 3.38
CA GLU A 108 -8.38 7.05 2.74
C GLU A 108 -7.48 5.90 3.21
N LEU A 109 -7.62 5.46 4.47
CA LEU A 109 -6.84 4.37 5.05
C LEU A 109 -7.62 3.05 5.15
N HIS A 110 -8.86 2.98 4.64
CA HIS A 110 -9.70 1.78 4.79
C HIS A 110 -8.99 0.57 4.21
N GLY A 111 -8.70 -0.40 5.07
CA GLY A 111 -8.05 -1.65 4.72
C GLY A 111 -6.58 -1.54 4.30
N ILE A 112 -5.91 -0.44 4.64
CA ILE A 112 -4.46 -0.26 4.44
C ILE A 112 -3.71 -0.79 5.68
N PRO A 113 -2.76 -1.73 5.54
CA PRO A 113 -1.96 -2.21 6.65
C PRO A 113 -0.87 -1.22 7.06
N VAL A 114 -0.72 -1.02 8.38
CA VAL A 114 0.29 -0.14 8.98
C VAL A 114 1.05 -0.87 10.09
N LEU A 115 2.34 -0.57 10.22
CA LEU A 115 3.14 -1.00 11.36
C LEU A 115 3.19 0.11 12.43
N LEU A 116 3.10 -0.28 13.69
CA LEU A 116 3.25 0.62 14.84
C LEU A 116 4.65 0.46 15.43
N LYS A 117 5.37 1.55 15.72
CA LYS A 117 6.62 1.46 16.50
C LYS A 117 6.33 0.79 17.85
N ASP A 118 7.20 -0.10 18.33
CA ASP A 118 7.01 -0.87 19.58
C ASP A 118 7.10 -0.05 20.89
N ILE A 119 6.62 1.19 20.85
CA ILE A 119 6.34 2.07 22.00
C ILE A 119 4.87 2.54 21.98
N ILE A 120 4.16 2.32 20.87
CA ILE A 120 2.78 2.78 20.68
C ILE A 120 1.83 1.71 21.21
N GLY A 121 1.17 1.97 22.33
CA GLY A 121 0.23 1.01 22.95
C GLY A 121 -0.99 0.71 22.06
N THR A 122 -1.35 -0.57 21.98
CA THR A 122 -2.63 -1.03 21.40
C THR A 122 -3.25 -2.17 22.22
N LYS A 123 -4.57 -2.33 22.15
CA LYS A 123 -5.32 -3.44 22.74
C LYS A 123 -5.35 -4.71 21.87
N ASP A 124 -4.65 -4.74 20.73
CA ASP A 124 -4.44 -5.98 19.98
C ASP A 124 -3.71 -7.03 20.84
N MET A 125 -3.70 -8.29 20.40
CA MET A 125 -2.84 -9.35 20.94
C MET A 125 -1.36 -9.13 20.54
N LEU A 126 -0.80 -7.99 20.96
CA LEU A 126 0.54 -7.52 20.67
C LEU A 126 1.19 -6.96 21.93
N ASN A 127 2.50 -7.11 22.05
CA ASN A 127 3.24 -6.44 23.10
C ASN A 127 3.52 -4.97 22.75
N THR A 128 3.81 -4.17 23.78
CA THR A 128 4.35 -2.81 23.65
C THR A 128 5.53 -2.69 24.59
N THR A 129 6.75 -2.94 24.09
CA THR A 129 7.89 -3.27 24.97
C THR A 129 9.00 -2.23 25.02
N ALA A 130 8.93 -1.19 24.19
CA ALA A 130 10.05 -0.29 23.91
C ALA A 130 11.33 -1.03 23.49
N GLY A 131 11.20 -2.23 22.91
CA GLY A 131 12.30 -3.14 22.59
C GLY A 131 12.91 -3.86 23.80
N SER A 132 12.35 -3.72 25.00
CA SER A 132 12.92 -4.23 26.26
C SER A 132 12.16 -5.44 26.81
N PHE A 133 12.90 -6.46 27.27
CA PHE A 133 12.28 -7.62 27.94
C PHE A 133 11.56 -7.26 29.24
N ALA A 134 11.90 -6.14 29.87
CA ALA A 134 11.25 -5.68 31.10
C ALA A 134 9.75 -5.41 30.94
N LEU A 135 9.29 -5.10 29.73
CA LEU A 135 7.89 -4.81 29.43
C LEU A 135 7.17 -5.95 28.70
N LEU A 136 7.84 -7.07 28.45
CA LEU A 136 7.24 -8.22 27.77
C LEU A 136 6.06 -8.77 28.59
N GLY A 137 4.91 -8.99 27.96
CA GLY A 137 3.69 -9.44 28.63
C GLY A 137 2.91 -8.33 29.34
N THR A 138 3.35 -7.07 29.28
CA THR A 138 2.59 -5.95 29.87
C THR A 138 1.25 -5.76 29.17
N VAL A 139 0.18 -5.64 29.95
CA VAL A 139 -1.17 -5.40 29.44
C VAL A 139 -1.40 -3.92 29.18
N VAL A 140 -1.64 -3.57 27.92
CA VAL A 140 -2.02 -2.20 27.52
C VAL A 140 -3.52 -2.00 27.80
N ARG A 141 -3.85 -1.03 28.67
CA ARG A 141 -5.25 -0.77 29.08
C ARG A 141 -6.12 -0.20 27.96
N ARG A 142 -5.53 0.58 27.04
CA ARG A 142 -6.23 1.26 25.96
C ARG A 142 -5.33 1.48 24.75
N ASP A 143 -5.94 1.63 23.59
CA ASP A 143 -5.23 2.13 22.42
C ASP A 143 -4.64 3.52 22.71
N ALA A 144 -3.44 3.76 22.17
CA ALA A 144 -2.92 5.11 22.04
C ALA A 144 -3.86 5.94 21.14
N GLY A 145 -3.91 7.26 21.35
CA GLY A 145 -4.81 8.13 20.58
C GLY A 145 -4.60 8.02 19.07
N THR A 146 -3.36 7.86 18.62
CA THR A 146 -3.04 7.64 17.21
C THR A 146 -3.60 6.31 16.68
N VAL A 147 -3.55 5.23 17.47
CA VAL A 147 -4.09 3.93 17.07
C VAL A 147 -5.61 3.99 16.96
N ALA A 148 -6.28 4.67 17.90
CA ALA A 148 -7.72 4.89 17.82
C ALA A 148 -8.13 5.60 16.51
N LYS A 149 -7.41 6.67 16.13
CA LYS A 149 -7.64 7.40 14.87
C LYS A 149 -7.35 6.56 13.63
N LEU A 150 -6.29 5.74 13.65
CA LEU A 150 -5.99 4.81 12.55
C LEU A 150 -7.12 3.81 12.34
N ARG A 151 -7.69 3.27 13.42
CA ARG A 151 -8.82 2.35 13.37
C ARG A 151 -10.11 3.00 12.90
N GLU A 152 -10.39 4.22 13.36
CA GLU A 152 -11.52 5.02 12.88
C GLU A 152 -11.40 5.27 11.38
N ALA A 153 -10.18 5.51 10.89
CA ALA A 153 -9.89 5.61 9.47
C ALA A 153 -9.84 4.24 8.75
N GLY A 154 -10.16 3.13 9.41
CA GLY A 154 -10.23 1.79 8.80
C GLY A 154 -8.89 1.11 8.52
N ALA A 155 -7.77 1.61 9.05
CA ALA A 155 -6.46 1.00 8.88
C ALA A 155 -6.35 -0.35 9.62
N ILE A 156 -5.52 -1.25 9.08
CA ILE A 156 -5.24 -2.56 9.68
C ILE A 156 -3.90 -2.49 10.42
N ILE A 157 -3.87 -2.87 11.69
CA ILE A 157 -2.62 -2.92 12.44
C ILE A 157 -1.89 -4.22 12.10
N LEU A 158 -0.86 -4.14 11.25
CA LEU A 158 -0.12 -5.30 10.76
C LEU A 158 0.79 -5.91 11.84
N GLY A 159 1.27 -5.08 12.78
CA GLY A 159 2.18 -5.50 13.83
C GLY A 159 3.02 -4.36 14.40
N LYS A 160 4.13 -4.74 15.02
CA LYS A 160 5.06 -3.85 15.72
C LYS A 160 6.39 -3.75 14.97
N ALA A 161 6.79 -2.53 14.63
CA ALA A 161 8.11 -2.25 14.09
C ALA A 161 9.17 -2.24 15.20
N SER A 162 10.35 -2.78 14.88
CA SER A 162 11.55 -2.72 15.71
C SER A 162 12.04 -1.28 15.90
N LEU A 163 12.88 -1.06 16.91
CA LEU A 163 13.43 0.24 17.25
C LEU A 163 14.74 0.10 18.03
N SER A 164 15.45 1.23 18.21
CA SER A 164 16.42 1.36 19.29
C SER A 164 15.71 1.25 20.65
N GLU A 165 16.23 0.41 21.54
CA GLU A 165 15.65 0.22 22.88
C GLU A 165 15.44 1.55 23.62
N TRP A 166 14.30 1.69 24.28
CA TRP A 166 13.88 2.94 24.96
C TRP A 166 13.99 4.18 24.08
N SER A 167 13.67 4.03 22.80
CA SER A 167 13.79 5.11 21.81
C SER A 167 15.18 5.76 21.78
N ASN A 168 16.24 4.94 21.93
CA ASN A 168 17.64 5.39 21.95
C ASN A 168 18.03 6.21 23.19
N PHE A 169 17.25 6.13 24.28
CA PHE A 169 17.53 6.82 25.54
C PHE A 169 17.93 5.86 26.67
N ARG A 170 18.75 4.86 26.33
CA ARG A 170 19.25 3.84 27.29
C ARG A 170 20.76 3.94 27.54
N SER A 171 21.55 4.23 26.51
CA SER A 171 23.00 4.26 26.58
C SER A 171 23.57 5.06 25.41
N PHE A 172 24.66 5.79 25.64
CA PHE A 172 25.41 6.47 24.58
C PHE A 172 26.12 5.51 23.62
N ASN A 173 26.36 4.26 24.03
CA ASN A 173 27.13 3.28 23.27
C ASN A 173 26.27 2.23 22.56
N ALA A 174 24.95 2.26 22.77
CA ALA A 174 24.06 1.31 22.10
C ALA A 174 23.99 1.64 20.59
N PRO A 175 24.16 0.63 19.70
CA PRO A 175 24.01 0.87 18.27
C PRO A 175 22.54 1.18 17.95
N SER A 176 22.33 2.12 17.03
CA SER A 176 20.98 2.45 16.60
C SER A 176 20.27 1.28 15.94
N GLY A 177 18.96 1.17 16.18
CA GLY A 177 18.13 0.06 15.70
C GLY A 177 18.31 -1.23 16.48
N TRP A 178 19.16 -1.26 17.51
CA TRP A 178 19.29 -2.40 18.41
C TRP A 178 18.32 -2.32 19.59
N SER A 179 17.73 -3.46 19.92
CA SER A 179 17.06 -3.65 21.21
C SER A 179 17.26 -5.07 21.73
N ALA A 180 17.16 -5.25 23.06
CA ALA A 180 17.35 -6.57 23.68
C ALA A 180 16.37 -7.60 23.12
N ARG A 181 15.09 -7.22 22.95
CA ARG A 181 14.04 -8.09 22.43
C ARG A 181 14.10 -8.26 20.91
N GLY A 182 14.34 -7.17 20.15
CA GLY A 182 14.29 -7.19 18.69
C GLY A 182 15.62 -7.57 18.01
N GLY A 183 16.72 -7.55 18.74
CA GLY A 183 18.07 -7.64 18.19
C GLY A 183 18.46 -6.40 17.38
N GLN A 184 19.50 -6.53 16.55
CA GLN A 184 19.99 -5.45 15.69
C GLN A 184 19.17 -5.37 14.39
N GLY A 185 18.35 -4.33 14.26
CA GLY A 185 17.76 -3.96 12.98
C GLY A 185 18.83 -3.58 11.96
N LYS A 186 18.65 -4.01 10.71
CA LYS A 186 19.50 -3.62 9.58
C LYS A 186 18.69 -2.77 8.63
N VAL A 187 19.18 -1.55 8.36
CA VAL A 187 18.68 -0.72 7.26
C VAL A 187 19.72 -0.79 6.16
N VAL A 188 19.30 -1.24 4.98
CA VAL A 188 20.11 -1.12 3.77
C VAL A 188 19.82 0.28 3.23
N ILE A 189 20.75 1.21 3.42
CA ILE A 189 20.66 2.51 2.74
C ILE A 189 21.35 2.34 1.41
N TYR A 190 20.61 2.57 0.32
CA TYR A 190 21.23 2.77 -0.98
C TYR A 190 21.85 4.17 -0.97
N THR A 191 23.18 4.24 -0.91
CA THR A 191 23.92 5.50 -1.03
C THR A 191 24.31 5.68 -2.50
N PRO A 192 23.68 6.59 -3.26
CA PRO A 192 23.92 6.69 -4.71
C PRO A 192 25.36 7.06 -5.09
N ARG A 193 26.17 7.56 -4.15
CA ARG A 193 27.53 8.06 -4.41
C ARG A 193 28.61 6.99 -4.46
N THR A 194 28.41 5.82 -3.87
CA THR A 194 29.47 4.81 -3.73
C THR A 194 29.17 3.48 -4.40
N GLY A 195 27.91 3.24 -4.81
CA GLY A 195 27.50 1.94 -5.36
C GLY A 195 27.60 0.78 -4.35
N VAL A 196 27.88 1.08 -3.08
CA VAL A 196 28.06 0.10 -2.01
C VAL A 196 26.76 0.00 -1.21
N GLN A 197 26.26 -1.23 -1.02
CA GLN A 197 25.23 -1.52 -0.04
C GLN A 197 25.85 -1.48 1.36
N GLU A 198 25.68 -0.36 2.06
CA GLU A 198 26.18 -0.21 3.42
C GLU A 198 25.04 -0.41 4.43
N VAL A 199 25.28 -1.20 5.47
CA VAL A 199 24.34 -1.34 6.58
C VAL A 199 24.49 -0.09 7.43
N ALA A 200 23.69 0.94 7.15
CA ALA A 200 23.79 2.19 7.86
C ALA A 200 23.21 2.07 9.28
N LYS A 201 23.93 2.64 10.25
CA LYS A 201 23.42 2.87 11.59
C LYS A 201 22.27 3.88 11.51
N VAL A 202 21.08 3.50 12.01
CA VAL A 202 19.88 4.34 12.01
C VAL A 202 20.15 5.67 12.75
N LYS A 203 20.26 6.79 12.04
CA LYS A 203 20.12 8.10 12.66
C LYS A 203 18.62 8.40 12.75
N MET A 204 18.06 8.36 13.95
CA MET A 204 16.66 8.76 14.15
C MET A 204 16.54 10.28 13.98
N PHE A 205 15.52 10.70 13.23
CA PHE A 205 14.85 11.99 13.42
C PHE A 205 13.84 11.86 14.56
#